data_AF-A0A011PHH9-F1
#
_entry.id   AF-A0A011PHH9-F1
#
_cell.length_a   1.000
_cell.length_b   1.000
_cell.length_c   1.000
_cell.angle_alpha   90.00
_cell.angle_beta   90.00
_cell.angle_gamma   90.00
#
_symmetry.space_group_name_H-M   'P 1'
#
loop_
_entity.id
_entity.type
_entity.pdbx_description
1 polymer ?
#
loop_
_entity_poly.entity_id
_entity_poly.type
_entity_poly.pdbx_seq_one_letter_code
_entity_poly.pdbx_strand_id
1 'polypeptide(L)'
;MADLSQQLSAWSKAVASMDMTTSSEQMLNMIAALKVPGVNMDALVASQRDNLEALNAANQAALEGMKAVGEWQAKLLQETMRELTAAIGKLSQSGSPQQLLAAESDLAKKAFATAVGQMQELTQIVIQANQQASAAIAKRIPESLGEIKDVLKLPEASGKT
;
A
#
# COMPACT_ATOMS: atom_id res chain seq x y z
N MET A 1 -23.53 3.93 -12.95
CA MET A 1 -22.40 3.05 -12.62
C MET A 1 -21.23 3.48 -13.49
N ALA A 2 -20.17 4.04 -12.90
CA ALA A 2 -19.00 4.44 -13.67
C ALA A 2 -18.38 3.19 -14.32
N ASP A 3 -17.95 3.30 -15.56
CA ASP A 3 -17.37 2.20 -16.33
C ASP A 3 -16.01 1.80 -15.72
N LEU A 4 -15.98 0.62 -15.11
CA LEU A 4 -14.80 0.05 -14.45
C LEU A 4 -13.61 -0.05 -15.40
N SER A 5 -13.86 -0.28 -16.71
CA SER A 5 -12.80 -0.32 -17.72
C SER A 5 -12.16 1.06 -17.93
N GLN A 6 -12.98 2.11 -17.84
CA GLN A 6 -12.54 3.49 -17.95
C GLN A 6 -11.77 3.92 -16.69
N GLN A 7 -12.19 3.51 -15.50
CA GLN A 7 -11.43 3.73 -14.27
C GLN A 7 -10.09 2.98 -14.26
N LEU A 8 -10.06 1.72 -14.72
CA LEU A 8 -8.81 0.94 -14.81
C LEU A 8 -7.83 1.53 -15.82
N SER A 9 -8.31 2.02 -16.96
CA SER A 9 -7.47 2.68 -17.96
C SER A 9 -7.00 4.07 -17.53
N ALA A 10 -7.84 4.82 -16.80
CA ALA A 10 -7.45 6.09 -16.22
C ALA A 10 -6.39 5.89 -15.12
N TRP A 11 -6.57 4.84 -14.30
CA TRP A 11 -5.59 4.44 -13.30
C TRP A 11 -4.27 3.98 -13.94
N SER A 12 -4.33 3.15 -14.98
CA SER A 12 -3.11 2.68 -15.67
C SER A 12 -2.38 3.82 -16.38
N LYS A 13 -3.08 4.77 -17.00
CA LYS A 13 -2.49 5.98 -17.58
C LYS A 13 -1.92 6.90 -16.51
N ALA A 14 -2.61 7.08 -15.38
CA ALA A 14 -2.09 7.86 -14.27
C ALA A 14 -0.78 7.27 -13.76
N VAL A 15 -0.74 5.95 -13.52
CA VAL A 15 0.47 5.21 -13.13
C VAL A 15 1.56 5.29 -14.19
N ALA A 16 1.24 5.15 -15.49
CA ALA A 16 2.22 5.24 -16.58
C ALA A 16 2.73 6.67 -16.83
N SER A 17 1.89 7.69 -16.59
CA SER A 17 2.30 9.11 -16.65
C SER A 17 3.12 9.52 -15.44
N MET A 18 3.00 8.78 -14.33
CA MET A 18 3.94 8.79 -13.22
C MET A 18 5.14 7.88 -13.55
N ASP A 19 5.81 8.12 -14.67
CA ASP A 19 7.14 7.57 -14.92
C ASP A 19 8.12 8.28 -13.96
N MET A 20 8.00 7.89 -12.68
CA MET A 20 8.66 8.49 -11.52
C MET A 20 10.18 8.39 -11.69
N THR A 21 10.67 7.36 -12.36
CA THR A 21 12.08 7.15 -12.68
C THR A 21 12.63 8.30 -13.53
N THR A 22 12.02 8.58 -14.69
CA THR A 22 12.44 9.67 -15.59
C THR A 22 12.36 11.05 -14.91
N SER A 23 11.29 11.31 -14.16
CA SER A 23 11.12 12.58 -13.44
C SER A 23 12.08 12.72 -12.25
N SER A 24 12.41 11.62 -11.58
CA SER A 24 13.34 11.60 -10.45
C SER A 24 14.80 11.78 -10.89
N GLU A 25 15.21 11.17 -12.00
CA GLU A 25 16.55 11.35 -12.56
C GLU A 25 16.78 12.79 -13.02
N GLN A 26 15.79 13.41 -13.67
CA GLN A 26 15.84 14.83 -14.03
C GLN A 26 16.00 15.72 -12.80
N MET A 27 15.23 15.45 -11.72
CA MET A 27 15.36 16.17 -10.45
C MET A 27 16.76 16.01 -9.84
N LEU A 28 17.30 14.79 -9.80
CA LEU A 28 18.64 14.52 -9.28
C LEU A 28 19.72 15.23 -10.08
N ASN A 29 19.59 15.27 -11.41
CA ASN A 29 20.51 15.99 -12.30
C ASN A 29 20.44 17.51 -12.07
N MET A 30 19.24 18.06 -11.84
CA MET A 30 19.08 19.46 -11.47
C MET A 30 19.79 19.77 -10.14
N ILE A 31 19.64 18.90 -9.14
CA ILE A 31 20.32 19.04 -7.85
C ILE A 31 21.84 18.97 -8.06
N ALA A 32 22.34 17.98 -8.81
CA ALA A 32 23.77 17.83 -9.10
C ALA A 32 24.38 19.07 -9.79
N ALA A 33 23.61 19.73 -10.65
CA ALA A 33 24.05 20.94 -11.36
C ALA A 33 24.18 22.17 -10.44
N LEU A 34 23.54 22.18 -9.27
CA LEU A 34 23.68 23.26 -8.29
C LEU A 34 25.06 23.19 -7.63
N LYS A 35 25.97 24.07 -8.02
CA LYS A 35 27.27 24.19 -7.35
C LYS A 35 27.13 24.98 -6.05
N VAL A 36 26.96 24.27 -4.94
CA VAL A 36 26.87 24.88 -3.61
C VAL A 36 28.23 24.79 -2.89
N PRO A 37 28.89 25.92 -2.57
CA PRO A 37 30.12 25.92 -1.77
C PRO A 37 29.91 25.24 -0.42
N GLY A 38 30.89 24.46 0.04
CA GLY A 38 30.81 23.73 1.32
C GLY A 38 29.96 22.45 1.28
N VAL A 39 29.37 22.11 0.13
CA VAL A 39 28.57 20.88 -0.04
C VAL A 39 29.27 19.92 -1.01
N ASN A 40 29.21 18.63 -0.68
CA ASN A 40 29.53 17.53 -1.57
C ASN A 40 28.26 17.13 -2.35
N MET A 41 28.18 17.61 -3.59
CA MET A 41 26.99 17.40 -4.43
C MET A 41 26.79 15.93 -4.78
N ASP A 42 27.85 15.13 -4.92
CA ASP A 42 27.74 13.71 -5.21
C ASP A 42 27.12 12.95 -4.02
N ALA A 43 27.57 13.26 -2.80
CA ALA A 43 26.97 12.70 -1.58
C ALA A 43 25.52 13.17 -1.39
N LEU A 44 25.20 14.42 -1.71
CA LEU A 44 23.83 14.92 -1.67
C LEU A 44 22.93 14.18 -2.67
N VAL A 45 23.38 14.00 -3.90
CA VAL A 45 22.62 13.29 -4.94
C VAL A 45 22.42 11.82 -4.57
N ALA A 46 23.42 11.17 -3.97
CA ALA A 46 23.28 9.82 -3.43
C ALA A 46 22.20 9.77 -2.34
N SER A 47 22.28 10.67 -1.34
CA SER A 47 21.29 10.78 -0.27
C SER A 47 19.86 10.99 -0.79
N GLN A 48 19.69 11.86 -1.80
CA GLN A 48 18.38 12.10 -2.42
C GLN A 48 17.88 10.92 -3.24
N ARG A 49 18.77 10.16 -3.90
CA ARG A 49 18.41 8.92 -4.57
C ARG A 49 17.87 7.90 -3.57
N ASP A 50 18.53 7.72 -2.43
CA ASP A 50 18.08 6.80 -1.39
C ASP A 50 16.73 7.24 -0.77
N ASN A 51 16.47 8.56 -0.67
CA ASN A 51 15.16 9.08 -0.27
C ASN A 51 14.06 8.72 -1.27
N LEU A 52 14.35 8.84 -2.57
CA LEU A 52 13.42 8.48 -3.64
C LEU A 52 13.14 6.97 -3.66
N GLU A 53 14.14 6.14 -3.39
CA GLU A 53 13.97 4.70 -3.25
C GLU A 53 13.03 4.34 -2.08
N ALA A 54 13.18 5.00 -0.94
CA ALA A 54 12.30 4.78 0.21
C ALA A 54 10.85 5.25 -0.06
N LEU A 55 10.68 6.38 -0.75
CA LEU A 55 9.36 6.84 -1.21
C LEU A 55 8.74 5.83 -2.19
N ASN A 56 9.55 5.27 -3.10
CA ASN A 56 9.08 4.27 -4.05
C ASN A 56 8.65 2.98 -3.33
N ALA A 57 9.45 2.49 -2.37
CA ALA A 57 9.10 1.34 -1.55
C ALA A 57 7.79 1.57 -0.76
N ALA A 58 7.61 2.77 -0.20
CA ALA A 58 6.38 3.13 0.49
C ALA A 58 5.16 3.15 -0.45
N ASN A 59 5.31 3.70 -1.65
CA ASN A 59 4.27 3.68 -2.67
C ASN A 59 3.95 2.27 -3.15
N GLN A 60 4.95 1.42 -3.32
CA GLN A 60 4.76 0.03 -3.69
C GLN A 60 3.93 -0.72 -2.63
N ALA A 61 4.25 -0.56 -1.34
CA ALA A 61 3.46 -1.14 -0.25
C ALA A 61 1.99 -0.66 -0.28
N ALA A 62 1.75 0.62 -0.58
CA ALA A 62 0.39 1.15 -0.72
C ALA A 62 -0.35 0.53 -1.93
N LEU A 63 0.33 0.39 -3.07
CA LEU A 63 -0.23 -0.25 -4.28
C LEU A 63 -0.55 -1.73 -4.03
N GLU A 64 0.35 -2.46 -3.39
CA GLU A 64 0.14 -3.86 -3.00
C GLU A 64 -1.03 -4.00 -2.02
N GLY A 65 -1.16 -3.08 -1.06
CA GLY A 65 -2.32 -3.00 -0.17
C GLY A 65 -3.64 -2.81 -0.91
N MET A 66 -3.69 -1.87 -1.87
CA MET A 66 -4.89 -1.66 -2.71
C MET A 66 -5.22 -2.89 -3.55
N LYS A 67 -4.22 -3.56 -4.13
CA LYS A 67 -4.41 -4.80 -4.87
C LYS A 67 -5.01 -5.89 -3.97
N ALA A 68 -4.46 -6.08 -2.77
CA ALA A 68 -4.96 -7.05 -1.80
C ALA A 68 -6.41 -6.75 -1.36
N VAL A 69 -6.79 -5.48 -1.20
CA VAL A 69 -8.19 -5.10 -0.96
C VAL A 69 -9.10 -5.52 -2.13
N GLY A 70 -8.67 -5.32 -3.37
CA GLY A 70 -9.42 -5.75 -4.55
C GLY A 70 -9.59 -7.27 -4.61
N GLU A 71 -8.55 -8.03 -4.32
CA GLU A 71 -8.59 -9.50 -4.22
C GLU A 71 -9.53 -9.97 -3.11
N TRP A 72 -9.51 -9.29 -1.96
CA TRP A 72 -10.43 -9.53 -0.86
C TRP A 72 -11.89 -9.27 -1.24
N GLN A 73 -12.20 -8.19 -1.99
CA GLN A 73 -13.55 -7.93 -2.48
C GLN A 73 -14.05 -9.02 -3.44
N ALA A 74 -13.17 -9.52 -4.31
CA ALA A 74 -13.51 -10.61 -5.23
C ALA A 74 -13.80 -11.92 -4.48
N LYS A 75 -12.95 -12.27 -3.50
CA LYS A 75 -13.15 -13.43 -2.61
C LYS A 75 -14.47 -13.32 -1.85
N LEU A 76 -14.75 -12.16 -1.26
CA LEU A 76 -16.00 -11.87 -0.54
C LEU A 76 -17.23 -12.11 -1.42
N LEU A 77 -17.22 -11.62 -2.66
CA LEU A 77 -18.32 -11.80 -3.61
C LEU A 77 -18.54 -13.28 -3.94
N GLN A 78 -17.46 -14.02 -4.22
CA GLN A 78 -17.52 -15.46 -4.50
C GLN A 78 -18.09 -16.25 -3.32
N GLU A 79 -17.63 -15.96 -2.10
CA GLU A 79 -18.12 -16.59 -0.88
C GLU A 79 -19.61 -16.29 -0.67
N THR A 80 -20.01 -15.02 -0.80
CA THR A 80 -21.41 -14.59 -0.63
C THR A 80 -22.34 -15.27 -1.63
N MET A 81 -21.95 -15.36 -2.91
CA MET A 81 -22.76 -16.03 -3.94
C MET A 81 -22.91 -17.53 -3.65
N ARG A 82 -21.83 -18.18 -3.21
CA ARG A 82 -21.87 -19.60 -2.80
C ARG A 82 -22.82 -19.82 -1.62
N GLU A 83 -22.77 -18.94 -0.62
CA GLU A 83 -23.68 -19.03 0.53
C GLU A 83 -25.14 -18.80 0.15
N LEU A 84 -25.42 -17.83 -0.73
CA LEU A 84 -26.76 -17.58 -1.25
C LEU A 84 -27.33 -18.79 -2.00
N THR A 85 -26.56 -19.39 -2.92
CA THR A 85 -26.98 -20.60 -3.64
C THR A 85 -27.26 -21.76 -2.68
N ALA A 86 -26.43 -21.93 -1.66
CA ALA A 86 -26.64 -22.96 -0.64
C ALA A 86 -27.89 -22.73 0.21
N ALA A 87 -28.18 -21.47 0.58
CA ALA A 87 -29.38 -21.11 1.33
C ALA A 87 -30.66 -21.38 0.52
N ILE A 88 -30.70 -20.96 -0.75
CA ILE A 88 -31.82 -21.21 -1.67
C ILE A 88 -32.04 -22.73 -1.84
N GLY A 89 -30.97 -23.52 -1.97
CA GLY A 89 -31.04 -24.97 -2.08
C GLY A 89 -31.57 -25.66 -0.81
N LYS A 90 -31.33 -25.11 0.38
CA LYS A 90 -31.91 -25.62 1.64
C LYS A 90 -33.39 -25.27 1.77
N LEU A 91 -33.77 -24.05 1.42
CA LEU A 91 -35.15 -23.56 1.42
C LEU A 91 -36.07 -24.38 0.51
N SER A 92 -35.58 -24.79 -0.67
CA SER A 92 -36.35 -25.63 -1.59
C SER A 92 -36.55 -27.07 -1.10
N GLN A 93 -35.80 -27.51 -0.08
CA GLN A 93 -35.92 -28.84 0.53
C GLN A 93 -36.74 -28.83 1.84
N SER A 94 -36.86 -27.70 2.54
CA SER A 94 -37.55 -27.61 3.84
C SER A 94 -38.96 -27.03 3.72
N GLY A 95 -39.97 -27.87 3.52
CA GLY A 95 -41.36 -27.46 3.29
C GLY A 95 -42.21 -27.04 4.52
N SER A 96 -41.61 -26.68 5.67
CA SER A 96 -42.40 -26.35 6.89
C SER A 96 -42.09 -24.97 7.52
N PRO A 97 -43.11 -24.17 7.92
CA PRO A 97 -42.95 -22.83 8.50
C PRO A 97 -42.12 -22.74 9.78
N GLN A 98 -42.15 -23.76 10.64
CA GLN A 98 -41.42 -23.76 11.92
C GLN A 98 -39.91 -23.96 11.73
N GLN A 99 -39.49 -24.71 10.71
CA GLN A 99 -38.08 -24.88 10.36
C GLN A 99 -37.48 -23.61 9.73
N LEU A 100 -38.31 -22.80 9.05
CA LEU A 100 -37.90 -21.51 8.49
C LEU A 100 -37.53 -20.51 9.59
N LEU A 101 -38.28 -20.46 10.70
CA LEU A 101 -38.02 -19.54 11.82
C LEU A 101 -36.74 -19.89 12.61
N ALA A 102 -36.47 -21.18 12.83
CA ALA A 102 -35.22 -21.61 13.48
C ALA A 102 -34.00 -21.36 12.59
N ALA A 103 -34.15 -21.52 11.27
CA ALA A 103 -33.11 -21.22 10.29
C ALA A 103 -32.71 -19.73 10.28
N GLU A 104 -33.62 -18.80 10.60
CA GLU A 104 -33.30 -17.35 10.66
C GLU A 104 -32.29 -16.99 11.76
N SER A 105 -32.42 -17.56 12.97
CA SER A 105 -31.51 -17.29 14.10
C SER A 105 -30.08 -17.74 13.81
N ASP A 106 -29.92 -18.97 13.32
CA ASP A 106 -28.60 -19.54 13.06
C ASP A 106 -27.97 -18.92 11.81
N LEU A 107 -28.78 -18.54 10.82
CA LEU A 107 -28.32 -17.78 9.67
C LEU A 107 -27.81 -16.39 10.09
N ALA A 108 -28.53 -15.68 10.98
CA ALA A 108 -28.12 -14.38 11.49
C ALA A 108 -26.80 -14.46 12.29
N LYS A 109 -26.65 -15.45 13.18
CA LYS A 109 -25.39 -15.67 13.92
C LYS A 109 -24.22 -15.97 12.99
N LYS A 110 -24.45 -16.83 11.98
CA LYS A 110 -23.42 -17.16 10.99
C LYS A 110 -23.03 -15.94 10.15
N ALA A 111 -24.01 -15.19 9.65
CA ALA A 111 -23.78 -13.97 8.88
C ALA A 111 -22.98 -12.93 9.68
N PHE A 112 -23.29 -12.76 10.96
CA PHE A 112 -22.55 -11.87 11.85
C PHE A 112 -21.09 -12.32 12.05
N ALA A 113 -20.87 -13.61 12.36
CA ALA A 113 -19.51 -14.14 12.54
C ALA A 113 -18.67 -14.02 11.25
N THR A 114 -19.28 -14.30 10.08
CA THR A 114 -18.67 -14.12 8.77
C THR A 114 -18.28 -12.65 8.53
N ALA A 115 -19.20 -11.71 8.77
CA ALA A 115 -18.94 -10.29 8.57
C ALA A 115 -17.81 -9.77 9.47
N VAL A 116 -17.75 -10.21 10.74
CA VAL A 116 -16.66 -9.85 11.67
C VAL A 116 -15.31 -10.39 11.17
N GLY A 117 -15.24 -11.65 10.74
CA GLY A 117 -14.01 -12.23 10.19
C GLY A 117 -13.54 -11.51 8.92
N GLN A 118 -14.46 -11.16 8.04
CA GLN A 118 -14.17 -10.41 6.82
C GLN A 118 -13.65 -9.00 7.11
N MET A 119 -14.23 -8.30 8.09
CA MET A 119 -13.74 -7.00 8.54
C MET A 119 -12.33 -7.08 9.17
N GLN A 120 -12.03 -8.16 9.91
CA GLN A 120 -10.69 -8.39 10.45
C GLN A 120 -9.66 -8.63 9.35
N GLU A 121 -9.99 -9.42 8.32
CA GLU A 121 -9.12 -9.66 7.16
C GLU A 121 -8.81 -8.35 6.42
N LEU A 122 -9.83 -7.53 6.14
CA LEU A 122 -9.65 -6.21 5.54
C LEU A 122 -8.77 -5.29 6.41
N THR A 123 -9.03 -5.26 7.71
CA THR A 123 -8.24 -4.46 8.67
C THR A 123 -6.78 -4.86 8.65
N GLN A 124 -6.50 -6.16 8.60
CA GLN A 124 -5.14 -6.68 8.56
C GLN A 124 -4.40 -6.26 7.28
N ILE A 125 -5.07 -6.31 6.12
CA ILE A 125 -4.50 -5.85 4.85
C ILE A 125 -4.09 -4.37 4.95
N VAL A 126 -5.00 -3.52 5.45
CA VAL A 126 -4.75 -2.06 5.56
C VAL A 126 -3.65 -1.74 6.56
N ILE A 127 -3.64 -2.41 7.71
CA ILE A 127 -2.60 -2.23 8.73
C ILE A 127 -1.24 -2.63 8.17
N GLN A 128 -1.15 -3.78 7.50
CA GLN A 128 0.10 -4.27 6.95
C GLN A 128 0.68 -3.33 5.89
N ALA A 129 -0.15 -2.85 4.96
CA ALA A 129 0.28 -1.88 3.95
C ALA A 129 0.80 -0.58 4.58
N ASN A 130 0.11 -0.06 5.61
CA ASN A 130 0.55 1.13 6.35
C ASN A 130 1.86 0.91 7.11
N GLN A 131 2.03 -0.25 7.76
CA GLN A 131 3.24 -0.59 8.49
C GLN A 131 4.45 -0.69 7.55
N GLN A 132 4.29 -1.36 6.40
CA GLN A 132 5.35 -1.48 5.41
C GLN A 132 5.74 -0.12 4.83
N ALA A 133 4.75 0.71 4.46
CA ALA A 133 5.00 2.05 3.95
C ALA A 133 5.71 2.95 4.98
N SER A 134 5.22 2.93 6.24
CA SER A 134 5.81 3.72 7.32
C SER A 134 7.22 3.25 7.68
N ALA A 135 7.47 1.94 7.65
CA ALA A 135 8.79 1.37 7.93
C ALA A 135 9.83 1.80 6.90
N ALA A 136 9.47 1.86 5.61
CA ALA A 136 10.36 2.34 4.55
C ALA A 136 10.82 3.79 4.80
N ILE A 137 9.90 4.68 5.19
CA ILE A 137 10.22 6.07 5.49
C ILE A 137 10.97 6.21 6.81
N ALA A 138 10.53 5.53 7.87
CA ALA A 138 11.15 5.59 9.18
C ALA A 138 12.62 5.11 9.14
N LYS A 139 12.92 4.12 8.29
CA LYS A 139 14.29 3.64 8.07
C LYS A 139 15.22 4.73 7.50
N ARG A 140 14.73 5.60 6.60
CA ARG A 140 15.57 6.66 6.02
C ARG A 140 15.97 7.74 7.01
N ILE A 141 15.18 8.00 8.04
CA ILE A 141 15.46 9.08 9.00
C ILE A 141 16.87 8.97 9.60
N PRO A 142 17.25 7.86 10.28
CA PRO A 142 18.59 7.73 10.84
C PRO A 142 19.70 7.65 9.78
N GLU A 143 19.42 7.05 8.61
CA GLU A 143 20.37 6.95 7.50
C GLU A 143 20.71 8.36 6.95
N SER A 144 19.68 9.18 6.71
CA SER A 144 19.81 10.57 6.24
C SER A 144 20.58 11.43 7.23
N LEU A 145 20.35 11.24 8.54
CA LEU A 145 21.13 11.94 9.57
C LEU A 145 22.61 11.52 9.56
N GLY A 146 22.89 10.24 9.28
CA GLY A 146 24.25 9.72 9.15
C GLY A 146 25.01 10.29 7.95
N GLU A 147 24.30 10.58 6.86
CA GLU A 147 24.85 11.11 5.60
C GLU A 147 25.20 12.61 5.66
N ILE A 148 24.68 13.37 6.64
CA ILE A 148 24.91 14.83 6.74
C ILE A 148 26.41 15.17 6.74
N LYS A 149 27.24 14.36 7.40
CA LYS A 149 28.69 14.57 7.46
C LYS A 149 29.39 14.38 6.11
N ASP A 150 28.83 13.54 5.24
CA ASP A 150 29.40 13.23 3.93
C ASP A 150 28.93 14.28 2.89
N VAL A 151 27.72 14.82 3.10
CA VAL A 151 27.13 15.93 2.36
C VAL A 151 27.84 17.25 2.69
N LEU A 152 28.15 17.52 3.96
CA LEU A 152 28.88 18.72 4.35
C LEU A 152 30.38 18.49 4.18
N LYS A 153 31.06 19.38 3.44
CA LYS A 153 32.52 19.38 3.38
C LYS A 153 33.09 20.00 4.65
N LEU A 154 32.93 19.29 5.77
CA LEU A 154 33.54 19.69 7.04
C LEU A 154 35.05 19.49 6.91
N PRO A 155 35.88 20.46 7.30
CA PRO A 155 37.32 20.24 7.38
C PRO A 155 37.58 19.09 8.35
N GLU A 156 38.42 18.11 7.94
CA GLU A 156 38.85 17.07 8.86
C GLU A 156 39.41 17.74 10.11
N ALA A 157 38.87 17.37 11.27
CA ALA A 157 39.32 17.89 12.55
C ALA A 157 40.84 17.75 12.59
N SER A 158 41.53 18.90 12.58
CA SER A 158 42.98 18.97 12.46
C SER A 158 43.60 18.37 13.71
N GLY A 159 43.82 17.06 13.64
CA GLY A 159 44.49 16.31 14.69
C GLY A 159 45.98 16.61 14.64
N LYS A 160 46.42 17.41 15.62
CA LYS A 160 47.77 17.46 16.21
C LYS A 160 48.90 18.01 15.33
N THR A 161 49.51 19.11 15.81
CA THR A 161 50.93 19.17 16.18
C THR A 161 51.09 20.19 17.30
#